data_AF-A0A535TR79-F1
#
_entry.id   AF-A0A535TR79-F1
#
_cell.length_a   1.000
_cell.length_b   1.000
_cell.length_c   1.000
_cell.angle_alpha   90.00
_cell.angle_beta   90.00
_cell.angle_gamma   90.00
#
_symmetry.space_group_name_H-M   'P 1'
#
loop_
_entity.id
_entity.type
_entity.pdbx_description
1 polymer ?
#
loop_
_entity_poly.entity_id
_entity_poly.type
_entity_poly.pdbx_seq_one_letter_code
_entity_poly.pdbx_strand_id
1 'polypeptide(L)'
;MKRLHTLGYAQELFRAMGGFSNFAISFTIISILSGCVTLFYLVPTTTGYSAASIGWPLVTIFVVIVALGMAELASAFPTAGGLYYWASKLGGPGWGWFTGWFNLIGQFAITAGIDYGAAVTIDTLLHAWFPAIPAVSGFADPATQWTTLLIFAVILALHASLNIFGVRLVALLNDISVWWHIAGVTLIVVGVVGATLLALQFNPG
;
A
#
# COMPACT_ATOMS: atom_id res chain seq x y z
N MET A 1 8.60 -20.53 -20.95
CA MET A 1 9.40 -20.44 -22.19
C MET A 1 8.57 -20.73 -23.44
N LYS A 2 7.87 -21.88 -23.55
CA LYS A 2 7.10 -22.23 -24.77
C LYS A 2 5.97 -21.25 -25.15
N ARG A 3 5.21 -20.71 -24.18
CA ARG A 3 3.97 -19.95 -24.46
C ARG A 3 4.17 -18.50 -24.96
N LEU A 4 5.28 -17.83 -24.62
CA LEU A 4 5.61 -16.49 -25.18
C LEU A 4 6.01 -16.58 -26.66
N HIS A 5 6.80 -17.61 -27.02
CA HIS A 5 7.19 -17.87 -28.40
C HIS A 5 5.99 -18.24 -29.29
N THR A 6 4.99 -18.93 -28.75
CA THR A 6 3.73 -19.22 -29.46
C THR A 6 2.89 -17.98 -29.72
N LEU A 7 3.09 -16.89 -28.95
CA LEU A 7 2.39 -15.62 -29.10
C LEU A 7 3.19 -14.59 -29.93
N GLY A 8 4.33 -14.96 -30.49
CA GLY A 8 5.13 -14.10 -31.38
C GLY A 8 5.95 -13.01 -30.67
N TYR A 9 6.07 -13.05 -29.34
CA TYR A 9 6.82 -12.06 -28.58
C TYR A 9 8.20 -12.60 -28.15
N ALA A 10 9.26 -11.87 -28.51
CA ALA A 10 10.60 -12.11 -28.01
C ALA A 10 10.67 -11.77 -26.51
N GLN A 11 11.24 -12.67 -25.71
CA GLN A 11 11.33 -12.51 -24.26
C GLN A 11 12.51 -11.58 -23.91
N GLU A 12 12.25 -10.28 -23.73
CA GLU A 12 13.31 -9.28 -23.44
C GLU A 12 13.54 -9.03 -21.94
N LEU A 13 12.64 -9.46 -21.05
CA LEU A 13 12.80 -9.24 -19.61
C LEU A 13 13.63 -10.37 -18.98
N PHE A 14 14.91 -10.09 -18.73
CA PHE A 14 15.74 -10.92 -17.86
C PHE A 14 15.11 -10.96 -16.47
N ARG A 15 14.96 -12.17 -15.91
CA ARG A 15 14.31 -12.41 -14.62
C ARG A 15 15.22 -11.88 -13.49
N ALA A 16 15.22 -10.58 -13.26
CA ALA A 16 16.05 -9.93 -12.25
C ALA A 16 15.62 -10.26 -10.81
N MET A 17 14.35 -10.69 -10.61
CA MET A 17 13.78 -11.00 -9.30
C MET A 17 13.30 -12.46 -9.24
N GLY A 18 13.62 -13.14 -8.13
CA GLY A 18 13.15 -14.50 -7.84
C GLY A 18 11.66 -14.55 -7.49
N GLY A 19 11.05 -15.75 -7.50
CA GLY A 19 9.62 -15.92 -7.19
C GLY A 19 9.24 -15.45 -5.78
N PHE A 20 10.12 -15.69 -4.80
CA PHE A 20 9.93 -15.19 -3.42
C PHE A 20 9.99 -13.67 -3.34
N SER A 21 10.96 -13.03 -4.00
CA SER A 21 11.07 -11.56 -4.07
C SER A 21 9.85 -10.93 -4.73
N ASN A 22 9.31 -11.54 -5.80
CA ASN A 22 8.09 -11.05 -6.43
C ASN A 22 6.85 -11.14 -5.52
N PHE A 23 6.76 -12.19 -4.69
CA PHE A 23 5.72 -12.33 -3.67
C PHE A 23 5.91 -11.31 -2.54
N ALA A 24 7.13 -11.17 -2.01
CA ALA A 24 7.48 -10.21 -0.97
C ALA A 24 7.17 -8.77 -1.38
N ILE A 25 7.43 -8.40 -2.63
CA ILE A 25 7.09 -7.09 -3.17
C ILE A 25 5.58 -6.88 -3.19
N SER A 26 4.81 -7.88 -3.63
CA SER A 26 3.34 -7.81 -3.66
C SER A 26 2.77 -7.65 -2.25
N PHE A 27 3.30 -8.41 -1.29
CA PHE A 27 2.90 -8.32 0.12
C PHE A 27 3.22 -6.93 0.71
N THR A 28 4.41 -6.39 0.42
CA THR A 28 4.83 -5.07 0.89
C THR A 28 4.00 -3.94 0.25
N ILE A 29 3.61 -4.07 -1.03
CA ILE A 29 2.75 -3.07 -1.70
C ILE A 29 1.36 -3.01 -1.07
N ILE A 30 0.79 -4.15 -0.70
CA ILE A 30 -0.55 -4.21 -0.09
C ILE A 30 -0.54 -3.75 1.38
N SER A 31 0.64 -3.70 2.03
CA SER A 31 0.90 -3.33 3.43
C SER A 31 -0.34 -2.98 4.26
N ILE A 32 -0.78 -3.96 5.05
CA ILE A 32 -1.90 -3.80 5.99
C ILE A 32 -1.58 -2.72 7.02
N LEU A 33 -0.32 -2.63 7.45
CA LEU A 33 0.08 -1.71 8.51
C LEU A 33 -0.09 -0.25 8.07
N SER A 34 0.40 0.11 6.87
CA SER A 34 0.30 1.48 6.36
C SER A 34 -1.15 1.92 6.18
N GLY A 35 -1.96 1.11 5.48
CA GLY A 35 -3.36 1.45 5.21
C GLY A 35 -4.22 1.46 6.48
N CYS A 36 -4.15 0.40 7.29
CA CYS A 36 -5.01 0.27 8.46
C CYS A 36 -4.65 1.29 9.54
N VAL A 37 -3.37 1.51 9.85
CA VAL A 37 -2.97 2.42 10.94
C VAL A 37 -3.33 3.87 10.60
N THR A 38 -3.04 4.30 9.36
CA THR A 38 -3.28 5.70 8.94
C THR A 38 -4.77 6.05 8.94
N LEU A 39 -5.63 5.09 8.59
CA LEU A 39 -7.07 5.31 8.48
C LEU A 39 -7.86 4.82 9.71
N PHE A 40 -7.20 4.19 10.69
CA PHE A 40 -7.90 3.61 11.85
C PHE A 40 -8.70 4.65 12.61
N TYR A 41 -8.21 5.89 12.68
CA TYR A 41 -8.89 6.99 13.37
C TYR A 41 -10.27 7.30 12.79
N LEU A 42 -10.57 6.95 11.54
CA LEU A 42 -11.87 7.18 10.92
C LEU A 42 -12.94 6.22 11.45
N VAL A 43 -12.54 5.05 11.95
CA VAL A 43 -13.48 3.99 12.38
C VAL A 43 -14.37 4.45 13.53
N PRO A 44 -13.85 5.01 14.64
CA PRO A 44 -14.67 5.50 15.74
C PRO A 44 -15.57 6.66 15.34
N THR A 45 -15.12 7.53 14.44
CA THR A 45 -15.81 8.78 14.10
C THR A 45 -16.90 8.62 13.04
N THR A 46 -16.87 7.57 12.22
CA THR A 46 -17.76 7.44 11.06
C THR A 46 -18.67 6.21 11.09
N THR A 47 -18.11 5.04 11.40
CA THR A 47 -18.81 3.75 11.25
C THR A 47 -19.06 3.05 12.59
N GLY A 48 -18.23 3.34 13.59
CA GLY A 48 -18.17 2.56 14.82
C GLY A 48 -17.45 1.22 14.62
N TYR A 49 -16.83 0.72 15.68
CA TYR A 49 -16.03 -0.50 15.63
C TYR A 49 -16.81 -1.75 15.22
N SER A 50 -18.11 -1.83 15.58
CA SER A 50 -18.98 -2.95 15.22
C SER A 50 -19.24 -3.03 13.72
N ALA A 51 -19.58 -1.92 13.07
CA ALA A 51 -19.81 -1.91 11.63
C ALA A 51 -18.53 -2.18 10.84
N ALA A 52 -17.39 -1.64 11.29
CA ALA A 52 -16.09 -1.92 10.67
C ALA A 52 -15.72 -3.41 10.73
N SER A 53 -16.02 -4.09 11.84
CA SER A 53 -15.71 -5.51 12.03
C SER A 53 -16.44 -6.44 11.04
N ILE A 54 -17.65 -6.08 10.61
CA ILE A 54 -18.45 -6.86 9.64
C ILE A 54 -18.19 -6.37 8.21
N GLY A 55 -18.03 -5.06 8.03
CA GLY A 55 -17.80 -4.45 6.72
C GLY A 55 -16.49 -4.92 6.08
N TRP A 56 -15.43 -5.09 6.89
CA TRP A 56 -14.11 -5.45 6.37
C TRP A 56 -14.07 -6.88 5.75
N PRO A 57 -14.56 -7.94 6.41
CA PRO A 57 -14.69 -9.26 5.79
C PRO A 57 -15.64 -9.28 4.59
N LEU A 58 -16.76 -8.54 4.67
CA LEU A 58 -17.74 -8.49 3.58
C LEU A 58 -17.11 -7.91 2.30
N VAL A 59 -16.43 -6.77 2.40
CA VAL A 59 -15.73 -6.15 1.26
C VAL A 59 -14.62 -7.08 0.73
N THR A 60 -13.92 -7.78 1.62
CA THR A 60 -12.87 -8.74 1.23
C THR A 60 -13.40 -9.82 0.29
N ILE A 61 -14.62 -10.34 0.50
CA ILE A 61 -15.23 -11.35 -0.39
C ILE A 61 -15.36 -10.80 -1.81
N PHE A 62 -15.86 -9.58 -1.98
CA PHE A 62 -16.00 -8.96 -3.29
C PHE A 62 -14.65 -8.69 -3.96
N VAL A 63 -13.65 -8.26 -3.19
CA VAL A 63 -12.28 -8.04 -3.70
C VAL A 63 -11.65 -9.35 -4.17
N VAL A 64 -11.87 -10.47 -3.47
CA VAL A 64 -11.39 -11.80 -3.88
C VAL A 64 -12.00 -12.22 -5.22
N ILE A 65 -13.30 -11.98 -5.45
CA ILE A 65 -13.95 -12.29 -6.73
C ILE A 65 -13.27 -11.52 -7.88
N VAL A 66 -12.99 -10.24 -7.68
CA VAL A 66 -12.27 -9.41 -8.66
C VAL A 66 -10.84 -9.93 -8.88
N ALA A 67 -10.15 -10.30 -7.80
CA ALA A 67 -8.80 -10.85 -7.86
C ALA A 67 -8.74 -12.18 -8.64
N LEU A 68 -9.75 -13.04 -8.49
CA LEU A 68 -9.87 -14.28 -9.26
C LEU A 68 -10.03 -14.01 -10.77
N GLY A 69 -10.83 -13.02 -11.15
CA GLY A 69 -10.96 -12.61 -12.56
C GLY A 69 -9.64 -12.09 -13.14
N MET A 70 -8.89 -11.29 -12.36
CA MET A 70 -7.56 -10.82 -12.75
C MET A 70 -6.54 -11.96 -12.85
N ALA A 71 -6.64 -12.97 -11.98
CA ALA A 71 -5.79 -14.15 -12.02
C ALA A 71 -6.03 -15.00 -13.28
N GLU A 72 -7.29 -15.15 -13.71
CA GLU A 72 -7.63 -15.83 -14.97
C GLU A 72 -7.02 -15.10 -16.17
N LEU A 73 -7.17 -13.77 -16.24
CA LEU A 73 -6.58 -12.93 -17.29
C LEU A 73 -5.05 -13.04 -17.32
N ALA A 74 -4.40 -13.00 -16.16
CA ALA A 74 -2.95 -13.14 -16.05
C ALA A 74 -2.46 -14.53 -16.53
N SER A 75 -3.25 -15.58 -16.30
CA SER A 75 -2.92 -16.94 -16.77
C SER A 75 -3.11 -17.11 -18.28
N ALA A 76 -4.11 -16.42 -18.86
CA ALA A 76 -4.43 -16.48 -20.27
C ALA A 76 -3.46 -15.65 -21.13
N PHE A 77 -3.06 -14.47 -20.65
CA PHE A 77 -2.23 -13.50 -21.37
C PHE A 77 -0.95 -13.12 -20.60
N PRO A 78 0.06 -14.01 -20.52
CA PRO A 78 1.32 -13.76 -19.83
C PRO A 78 2.25 -12.87 -20.67
N THR A 79 1.85 -11.62 -20.88
CA THR A 79 2.58 -10.62 -21.66
C THR A 79 2.94 -9.42 -20.79
N ALA A 80 4.07 -8.78 -21.09
CA ALA A 80 4.64 -7.68 -20.29
C ALA A 80 3.81 -6.39 -20.27
N GLY A 81 2.72 -6.31 -21.06
CA GLY A 81 1.86 -5.12 -21.15
C GLY A 81 0.76 -5.01 -20.08
N GLY A 82 0.66 -5.97 -19.17
CA GLY A 82 -0.20 -5.91 -17.98
C GLY A 82 -1.66 -5.52 -18.27
N LEU A 83 -2.22 -4.66 -17.43
CA LEU A 83 -3.63 -4.23 -17.49
C LEU A 83 -3.98 -3.50 -18.80
N TYR A 84 -3.08 -2.65 -19.31
CA TYR A 84 -3.28 -1.93 -20.56
C TYR A 84 -3.44 -2.90 -21.74
N TYR A 85 -2.59 -3.92 -21.79
CA TYR A 85 -2.65 -4.93 -22.84
C TYR A 85 -3.94 -5.74 -22.76
N TRP A 86 -4.32 -6.21 -21.56
CA TRP A 86 -5.56 -6.97 -21.38
C TRP A 86 -6.79 -6.14 -21.77
N ALA A 87 -6.86 -4.87 -21.37
CA ALA A 87 -7.92 -3.95 -21.75
C ALA A 87 -7.96 -3.69 -23.26
N SER A 88 -6.81 -3.47 -23.89
CA SER A 88 -6.72 -3.25 -25.34
C SER A 88 -7.12 -4.48 -26.16
N LYS A 89 -6.82 -5.69 -25.66
CA LYS A 89 -7.10 -6.94 -26.35
C LYS A 89 -8.57 -7.35 -26.26
N LEU A 90 -9.21 -7.07 -25.14
CA LEU A 90 -10.61 -7.44 -24.88
C LEU A 90 -11.61 -6.35 -25.29
N GLY A 91 -11.30 -5.08 -25.03
CA GLY A 91 -12.18 -3.95 -25.33
C GLY A 91 -11.80 -3.19 -26.60
N GLY A 92 -10.60 -3.40 -27.14
CA GLY A 92 -10.06 -2.64 -28.26
C GLY A 92 -9.16 -1.46 -27.82
N PRO A 93 -8.51 -0.77 -28.77
CA PRO A 93 -7.45 0.20 -28.47
C PRO A 93 -7.87 1.36 -27.55
N GLY A 94 -9.12 1.80 -27.66
CA GLY A 94 -9.66 2.88 -26.82
C GLY A 94 -9.70 2.52 -25.33
N TRP A 95 -10.12 1.29 -24.99
CA TRP A 95 -10.15 0.84 -23.60
C TRP A 95 -8.76 0.67 -23.00
N GLY A 96 -7.80 0.22 -23.81
CA GLY A 96 -6.38 0.26 -23.43
C GLY A 96 -5.96 1.66 -23.00
N TRP A 97 -6.19 2.67 -23.85
CA TRP A 97 -5.84 4.06 -23.57
C TRP A 97 -6.44 4.57 -22.25
N PHE A 98 -7.74 4.38 -22.03
CA PHE A 98 -8.38 4.79 -20.77
C PHE A 98 -7.79 4.06 -19.57
N THR A 99 -7.66 2.73 -19.63
CA THR A 99 -7.06 1.95 -18.54
C THR A 99 -5.64 2.40 -18.22
N GLY A 100 -4.84 2.78 -19.22
CA GLY A 100 -3.50 3.34 -19.02
C GLY A 100 -3.54 4.65 -18.23
N TRP A 101 -4.40 5.60 -18.62
CA TRP A 101 -4.52 6.88 -17.91
C TRP A 101 -5.07 6.72 -16.49
N PHE A 102 -6.09 5.90 -16.30
CA PHE A 102 -6.60 5.62 -14.96
C PHE A 102 -5.55 4.95 -14.06
N ASN A 103 -4.76 4.03 -14.63
CA ASN A 103 -3.66 3.42 -13.89
C ASN A 103 -2.59 4.45 -13.51
N LEU A 104 -2.20 5.33 -14.42
CA LEU A 104 -1.22 6.39 -14.16
C LEU A 104 -1.68 7.37 -13.08
N ILE A 105 -2.92 7.88 -13.19
CA ILE A 105 -3.51 8.78 -12.19
C ILE A 105 -3.61 8.08 -10.84
N GLY A 106 -4.01 6.81 -10.84
CA GLY A 106 -4.05 5.98 -9.64
C GLY A 106 -2.68 5.87 -8.98
N GLN A 107 -1.61 5.66 -9.76
CA GLN A 107 -0.24 5.59 -9.21
C GLN A 107 0.21 6.92 -8.59
N PHE A 108 -0.10 8.06 -9.22
CA PHE A 108 0.18 9.37 -8.62
C PHE A 108 -0.60 9.59 -7.32
N ALA A 109 -1.89 9.26 -7.32
CA ALA A 109 -2.74 9.43 -6.16
C ALA A 109 -2.30 8.53 -4.99
N ILE A 110 -1.97 7.27 -5.25
CA ILE A 110 -1.49 6.32 -4.24
C ILE A 110 -0.14 6.78 -3.67
N THR A 111 0.81 7.14 -4.53
CA THR A 111 2.14 7.61 -4.08
C THR A 111 2.01 8.86 -3.21
N ALA A 112 1.25 9.86 -3.67
CA ALA A 112 1.02 11.08 -2.90
C ALA A 112 0.29 10.79 -1.58
N GLY A 113 -0.71 9.91 -1.58
CA GLY A 113 -1.47 9.56 -0.38
C GLY A 113 -0.62 8.85 0.69
N ILE A 114 0.21 7.89 0.28
CA ILE A 114 1.09 7.16 1.20
C ILE A 114 2.16 8.09 1.78
N ASP A 115 2.82 8.87 0.94
CA ASP A 115 3.88 9.79 1.37
C ASP A 115 3.33 10.88 2.29
N TYR A 116 2.09 11.34 2.05
CA TYR A 116 1.41 12.29 2.93
C TYR A 116 1.05 11.67 4.28
N GLY A 117 0.52 10.44 4.30
CA GLY A 117 0.27 9.70 5.54
C GLY A 117 1.53 9.49 6.37
N ALA A 118 2.65 9.18 5.71
CA ALA A 118 3.96 9.11 6.35
C ALA A 118 4.40 10.47 6.92
N ALA A 119 4.23 11.56 6.17
CA ALA A 119 4.57 12.90 6.63
C ALA A 119 3.79 13.31 7.89
N VAL A 120 2.47 13.06 7.92
CA VAL A 120 1.61 13.32 9.09
C VAL A 120 2.06 12.50 10.31
N THR A 121 2.43 11.23 10.10
CA THR A 121 2.91 10.36 11.17
C THR A 121 4.26 10.84 11.72
N ILE A 122 5.17 11.29 10.86
CA ILE A 122 6.47 11.83 11.29
C ILE A 122 6.31 13.16 12.01
N ASP A 123 5.45 14.07 11.51
CA ASP A 123 5.17 15.36 12.13
C ASP A 123 4.61 15.19 13.55
N THR A 124 3.65 14.28 13.72
CA THR A 124 3.08 13.93 15.04
C THR A 124 4.09 13.30 16.00
N LEU A 125 4.97 12.42 15.51
CA LEU A 125 6.05 11.84 16.32
C LEU A 125 7.11 12.88 16.73
N LEU A 126 7.51 13.77 15.80
CA LEU A 126 8.45 14.85 16.08
C LEU A 126 7.90 15.80 17.14
N HIS A 127 6.61 16.14 17.08
CA HIS A 127 5.95 16.94 18.11
C HIS A 127 6.01 16.26 19.49
N ALA A 128 5.70 14.95 19.53
CA ALA A 128 5.65 14.20 20.76
C ALA A 128 7.03 14.11 21.45
N TRP A 129 8.11 14.04 20.67
CA TRP A 129 9.48 13.97 21.19
C TRP A 129 10.11 15.34 21.44
N PHE A 130 9.71 16.34 20.64
CA PHE A 130 10.21 17.71 20.70
C PHE A 130 9.03 18.69 20.73
N PRO A 131 8.45 18.95 21.91
CA PRO A 131 7.26 19.82 22.04
C PRO A 131 7.46 21.26 21.58
N ALA A 132 8.73 21.69 21.42
CA ALA A 132 9.11 23.00 20.90
C ALA A 132 8.88 23.15 19.38
N ILE A 133 8.69 22.03 18.65
CA ILE A 133 8.36 22.04 17.23
C ILE A 133 6.84 22.17 17.12
N PRO A 134 6.29 23.27 16.57
CA PRO A 134 4.85 23.38 16.37
C PRO A 134 4.43 22.34 15.35
N ALA A 135 3.58 21.40 15.75
CA ALA A 135 3.06 20.38 14.86
C ALA A 135 1.60 20.15 15.23
N VAL A 136 0.74 20.21 14.22
CA VAL A 136 -0.68 19.89 14.35
C VAL A 136 -1.00 18.94 13.22
N SER A 137 -1.64 17.84 13.60
CA SER A 137 -2.07 16.74 12.76
C SER A 137 -2.85 17.21 11.51
N GLY A 138 -2.16 17.36 10.38
CA GLY A 138 -2.76 17.55 9.06
C GLY A 138 -3.45 18.91 8.84
N PHE A 139 -4.59 18.89 8.14
CA PHE A 139 -5.32 20.10 7.69
C PHE A 139 -6.01 20.90 8.81
N ALA A 140 -5.80 20.54 10.07
CA ALA A 140 -6.55 21.11 11.19
C ALA A 140 -6.15 22.55 11.54
N ASP A 141 -4.93 22.98 11.19
CA ASP A 141 -4.47 24.35 11.43
C ASP A 141 -3.63 24.87 10.23
N PRO A 142 -4.11 25.90 9.50
CA PRO A 142 -3.38 26.51 8.39
C PRO A 142 -1.99 27.06 8.76
N ALA A 143 -1.75 27.39 10.03
CA ALA A 143 -0.47 27.95 10.47
C ALA A 143 0.65 26.90 10.54
N THR A 144 0.32 25.63 10.76
CA THR A 144 1.27 24.53 10.96
C THR A 144 1.33 23.55 9.79
N GLN A 145 0.40 23.64 8.83
CA GLN A 145 0.39 22.82 7.61
C GLN A 145 1.72 22.83 6.84
N TRP A 146 2.50 23.90 6.92
CA TRP A 146 3.80 24.03 6.27
C TRP A 146 4.83 23.01 6.76
N THR A 147 4.81 22.59 8.03
CA THR A 147 5.77 21.59 8.55
C THR A 147 5.52 20.23 7.91
N THR A 148 4.26 19.79 7.88
CA THR A 148 3.84 18.55 7.23
C THR A 148 4.17 18.57 5.73
N LEU A 149 3.93 19.70 5.04
CA LEU A 149 4.26 19.84 3.61
C LEU A 149 5.77 19.79 3.34
N LEU A 150 6.60 20.36 4.22
CA LEU A 150 8.06 20.28 4.10
C LEU A 150 8.55 18.84 4.30
N ILE A 151 8.05 18.14 5.32
CA ILE A 151 8.37 16.73 5.55
C ILE A 151 7.96 15.88 4.34
N PHE A 152 6.75 16.11 3.82
CA PHE A 152 6.25 15.46 2.62
C PHE A 152 7.16 15.67 1.41
N ALA A 153 7.59 16.92 1.16
CA ALA A 153 8.50 17.24 0.07
C ALA A 153 9.87 16.53 0.21
N VAL A 154 10.39 16.42 1.44
CA VAL A 154 11.64 15.70 1.74
C VAL A 154 11.48 14.20 1.47
N ILE A 155 10.36 13.59 1.89
CA ILE A 155 10.07 12.17 1.61
C ILE A 155 10.01 11.91 0.10
N LEU A 156 9.31 12.77 -0.66
CA LEU A 156 9.24 12.65 -2.12
C LEU A 156 10.62 12.75 -2.77
N ALA A 157 11.45 13.70 -2.33
CA ALA A 157 12.81 13.85 -2.84
C ALA A 157 13.67 12.62 -2.54
N LEU A 158 13.54 12.02 -1.35
CA LEU A 158 14.21 10.78 -0.98
C LEU A 158 13.73 9.60 -1.84
N HIS A 159 12.42 9.43 -2.03
CA HIS A 159 11.86 8.38 -2.88
C HIS A 159 12.32 8.53 -4.34
N ALA A 160 12.31 9.74 -4.89
CA ALA A 160 12.82 10.02 -6.23
C ALA A 160 14.31 9.67 -6.35
N SER A 161 15.11 10.05 -5.35
CA SER A 161 16.55 9.74 -5.33
C SER A 161 16.80 8.23 -5.28
N LEU A 162 16.10 7.50 -4.41
CA LEU A 162 16.21 6.04 -4.30
C LEU A 162 15.78 5.33 -5.59
N ASN A 163 14.76 5.85 -6.27
CA ASN A 163 14.30 5.33 -7.55
C ASN A 163 15.37 5.48 -8.65
N ILE A 164 16.07 6.62 -8.68
CA ILE A 164 17.11 6.90 -9.68
C ILE A 164 18.40 6.11 -9.40
N PHE A 165 18.84 6.02 -8.14
CA PHE A 165 20.20 5.54 -7.80
C PHE A 165 20.24 4.11 -7.24
N GLY A 166 19.12 3.52 -6.82
CA GLY A 166 19.15 2.46 -5.80
C GLY A 166 18.22 1.27 -5.99
N VAL A 167 17.90 0.83 -7.21
CA VAL A 167 16.96 -0.31 -7.42
C VAL A 167 17.37 -1.59 -6.65
N ARG A 168 18.68 -1.86 -6.52
CA ARG A 168 19.18 -3.00 -5.72
C ARG A 168 19.04 -2.79 -4.20
N LEU A 169 19.14 -1.55 -3.74
CA LEU A 169 18.94 -1.20 -2.33
C LEU A 169 17.45 -1.31 -1.97
N VAL A 170 16.56 -0.87 -2.86
CA VAL A 170 15.11 -1.01 -2.68
C VAL A 170 14.70 -2.49 -2.55
N ALA A 171 15.30 -3.37 -3.35
CA ALA A 171 15.05 -4.81 -3.24
C ALA A 171 15.46 -5.37 -1.86
N LEU A 172 16.64 -4.99 -1.34
CA LEU A 172 17.11 -5.42 -0.02
C LEU A 172 16.25 -4.84 1.11
N LEU A 173 15.84 -3.58 1.02
CA LEU A 173 14.93 -2.95 1.97
C LEU A 173 13.56 -3.63 1.98
N ASN A 174 13.06 -4.07 0.82
CA ASN A 174 11.80 -4.79 0.71
C ASN A 174 11.85 -6.14 1.45
N ASP A 175 12.93 -6.91 1.26
CA ASP A 175 13.11 -8.21 1.93
C ASP A 175 13.16 -8.06 3.47
N ILE A 176 13.76 -6.98 3.99
CA ILE A 176 13.76 -6.66 5.43
C ILE A 176 12.37 -6.17 5.88
N SER A 177 11.71 -5.36 5.06
CA SER A 177 10.39 -4.79 5.35
C SER A 177 9.36 -5.87 5.65
N VAL A 178 9.40 -7.02 4.95
CA VAL A 178 8.47 -8.14 5.21
C VAL A 178 8.54 -8.61 6.67
N TRP A 179 9.75 -8.74 7.23
CA TRP A 179 9.93 -9.15 8.62
C TRP A 179 9.39 -8.11 9.60
N TRP A 180 9.59 -6.82 9.30
CA TRP A 180 9.02 -5.74 10.09
C TRP A 180 7.49 -5.75 10.08
N HIS A 181 6.89 -6.01 8.92
CA HIS A 181 5.43 -6.11 8.79
C HIS A 181 4.86 -7.29 9.58
N ILE A 182 5.50 -8.47 9.48
CA ILE A 182 5.08 -9.65 10.24
C ILE A 182 5.17 -9.38 11.75
N ALA A 183 6.33 -8.89 12.22
CA ALA A 183 6.54 -8.61 13.62
C ALA A 183 5.57 -7.53 14.16
N GLY A 184 5.40 -6.44 13.42
CA GLY A 184 4.50 -5.34 13.78
C GLY A 184 3.04 -5.79 13.87
N VAL A 185 2.55 -6.55 12.89
CA VAL A 185 1.19 -7.10 12.93
C VAL A 185 1.01 -8.06 14.11
N THR A 186 1.96 -8.97 14.34
CA THR A 186 1.91 -9.89 15.48
C THR A 186 1.88 -9.14 16.80
N LEU A 187 2.72 -8.12 16.98
CA LEU A 187 2.74 -7.28 18.18
C LEU A 187 1.40 -6.58 18.41
N ILE A 188 0.80 -6.00 17.37
CA ILE A 188 -0.50 -5.33 17.47
C ILE A 188 -1.59 -6.32 17.86
N VAL A 189 -1.66 -7.48 17.20
CA VAL A 189 -2.68 -8.50 17.50
C VAL A 189 -2.55 -9.01 18.94
N VAL A 190 -1.34 -9.38 19.36
CA VAL A 190 -1.10 -9.86 20.72
C VAL A 190 -1.38 -8.76 21.75
N GLY A 191 -0.97 -7.53 21.47
CA GLY A 191 -1.20 -6.38 22.36
C GLY A 191 -2.68 -6.06 22.53
N VAL A 192 -3.45 -6.02 21.43
CA VAL A 192 -4.90 -5.77 21.46
C VAL A 192 -5.63 -6.91 22.16
N VAL A 193 -5.38 -8.17 21.78
CA VAL A 193 -6.03 -9.32 22.42
C VAL A 193 -5.67 -9.40 23.89
N GLY A 194 -4.41 -9.18 24.25
CA GLY A 194 -3.96 -9.14 25.64
C GLY A 194 -4.63 -8.03 26.45
N ALA A 195 -4.71 -6.82 25.90
CA ALA A 195 -5.41 -5.70 26.54
C ALA A 195 -6.91 -5.97 26.70
N THR A 196 -7.56 -6.58 25.71
CA THR A 196 -8.99 -6.97 25.80
C THR A 196 -9.21 -8.04 26.87
N LEU A 197 -8.36 -9.08 26.92
CA LEU A 197 -8.45 -10.13 27.93
C LEU A 197 -8.22 -9.58 29.35
N LEU A 198 -7.27 -8.65 29.51
CA LEU A 198 -7.03 -7.97 30.77
C LEU A 198 -8.22 -7.08 31.18
N ALA A 199 -8.78 -6.33 30.24
CA ALA A 199 -9.95 -5.48 30.49
C ALA A 199 -11.17 -6.31 30.97
N LEU A 200 -11.39 -7.49 30.41
CA LEU A 200 -12.45 -8.42 30.83
C LEU A 200 -12.24 -8.97 32.26
N GLN A 201 -11.00 -9.01 32.76
CA GLN A 201 -10.72 -9.40 34.15
C GLN A 201 -11.11 -8.30 35.16
N PHE A 202 -11.11 -7.03 34.74
CA PHE A 202 -11.42 -5.89 35.60
C PHE A 202 -12.82 -5.31 35.41
N ASN A 203 -13.51 -5.59 34.30
CA ASN A 203 -14.90 -5.18 34.08
C ASN A 203 -15.71 -6.26 33.34
N PRO A 204 -16.35 -7.19 34.07
CA PRO A 204 -17.12 -8.30 33.50
C PRO A 204 -18.56 -7.93 33.08
N GLY A 205 -18.93 -6.64 33.05
CA GLY A 205 -20.29 -6.15 32.80
C GLY A 205 -20.49 -5.52 31.43
#